data_AF-A0A1A8X6R9-F1
#
_entry.id   AF-A0A1A8X6R9-F1
#
_cell.length_a   1.000
_cell.length_b   1.000
_cell.length_c   1.000
_cell.angle_alpha   90.00
_cell.angle_beta   90.00
_cell.angle_gamma   90.00
#
_symmetry.space_group_name_H-M   'P 1'
#
loop_
_entity.id
_entity.type
_entity.pdbx_description
1 polymer ?
#
loop_
_entity_poly.entity_id
_entity_poly.type
_entity_poly.pdbx_seq_one_letter_code
_entity_poly.pdbx_strand_id
1 'polypeptide(L)'
;MEIVDHDERYDSLPEYIKNYDIYNQIQGNNGDGYFSFPNEVIPKDTEDRFYIISNCLRLKNYLMKFNDKENCQKNNCCRYINYMLNKTIRILKKPHEQIFEYYINYMNHDKNDNIKNLCVSKINHMNDEEYKKIEKLYTAYNLYRLFISNANRTPLCYSARLCANIYNEIIFEYSEISNTKFCKALNDFKIVFERNEDISTGKCNDNVPKELAYSYSCNQLLQKLEKDTSSIEQKNQQLEGQVESKGPLDSQGDQMREIREDYTTSPSSLDATLPISLFSSGAGVILVLLSFYKFTPLGQWLKLRTQRFGGITKNFDGELYEMQQYTSEYDERNSEYNVYNISYNSL
;
A
#
# COMPACT_ATOMS: atom_id res chain seq x y z
N MET A 1 -21.01 23.94 7.14
CA MET A 1 -20.21 24.25 5.94
C MET A 1 -19.75 22.92 5.39
N GLU A 2 -20.34 22.45 4.30
CA GLU A 2 -19.93 21.18 3.69
C GLU A 2 -18.53 21.35 3.13
N ILE A 3 -17.59 20.54 3.63
CA ILE A 3 -16.29 20.39 2.98
C ILE A 3 -16.55 19.51 1.76
N VAL A 4 -16.64 20.14 0.59
CA VAL A 4 -16.72 19.44 -0.69
C VAL A 4 -15.38 18.73 -0.91
N ASP A 5 -15.31 17.46 -0.48
CA ASP A 5 -14.13 16.64 -0.71
C ASP A 5 -14.02 16.25 -2.18
N HIS A 6 -13.28 17.06 -2.93
CA HIS A 6 -13.15 16.90 -4.37
C HIS A 6 -12.10 15.86 -4.81
N ASP A 7 -11.40 15.17 -3.89
CA ASP A 7 -10.20 14.40 -4.26
C ASP A 7 -9.98 13.04 -3.54
N GLU A 8 -10.85 12.57 -2.61
CA GLU A 8 -10.61 11.25 -1.99
C GLU A 8 -10.92 10.08 -2.92
N ARG A 9 -9.91 9.59 -3.63
CA ARG A 9 -9.90 8.28 -4.28
C ARG A 9 -9.25 7.23 -3.38
N TYR A 10 -9.63 5.97 -3.58
CA TYR A 10 -8.94 4.82 -2.98
C TYR A 10 -7.60 4.59 -3.69
N ASP A 11 -6.64 3.98 -3.01
CA ASP A 11 -5.38 3.56 -3.64
C ASP A 11 -5.66 2.50 -4.69
N SER A 12 -4.98 2.59 -5.83
CA SER A 12 -4.79 1.45 -6.70
C SER A 12 -3.76 0.48 -6.10
N LEU A 13 -3.76 -0.77 -6.57
CA LEU A 13 -2.80 -1.79 -6.13
C LEU A 13 -1.31 -1.32 -6.23
N PRO A 14 -0.84 -0.70 -7.33
CA PRO A 14 0.55 -0.22 -7.41
C PRO A 14 0.89 0.86 -6.36
N GLU A 15 -0.05 1.76 -6.05
CA GLU A 15 0.13 2.79 -5.03
C GLU A 15 0.22 2.16 -3.65
N TYR A 16 -0.69 1.24 -3.33
CA TYR A 16 -0.64 0.45 -2.09
C TYR A 16 0.70 -0.29 -1.94
N ILE A 17 1.18 -0.98 -2.98
CA ILE A 17 2.46 -1.72 -2.93
C ILE A 17 3.62 -0.76 -2.64
N LYS A 18 3.73 0.34 -3.40
CA LYS A 18 4.78 1.35 -3.18
C LYS A 18 4.74 1.93 -1.76
N ASN A 19 3.55 2.30 -1.29
CA ASN A 19 3.36 2.87 0.04
C ASN A 19 3.69 1.86 1.14
N TYR A 20 3.28 0.59 0.97
CA TYR A 20 3.58 -0.52 1.88
C TYR A 20 5.08 -0.77 1.99
N ASP A 21 5.79 -0.86 0.87
CA ASP A 21 7.23 -1.11 0.85
C ASP A 21 8.01 0.02 1.54
N ILE A 22 7.67 1.28 1.23
CA ILE A 22 8.25 2.46 1.90
C ILE A 22 7.96 2.42 3.42
N TYR A 23 6.71 2.14 3.80
CA TYR A 23 6.28 2.14 5.21
C TYR A 23 6.87 0.98 6.01
N ASN A 24 7.21 -0.13 5.37
CA ASN A 24 7.93 -1.25 5.97
C ASN A 24 9.44 -1.01 6.06
N GLN A 25 10.08 -0.42 5.05
CA GLN A 25 11.52 -0.10 5.09
C GLN A 25 11.89 0.82 6.26
N ILE A 26 10.95 1.65 6.74
CA ILE A 26 11.14 2.52 7.91
C ILE A 26 10.79 1.85 9.26
N GLN A 27 10.42 0.55 9.30
CA GLN A 27 10.19 -0.21 10.55
C GLN A 27 11.49 -0.53 11.29
N GLY A 28 12.15 0.50 11.81
CA GLY A 28 13.45 0.35 12.45
C GLY A 28 13.82 1.52 13.35
N ASN A 29 13.80 2.73 12.78
CA ASN A 29 14.85 3.72 13.04
C ASN A 29 14.32 4.99 13.76
N ASN A 30 13.68 4.80 14.92
CA ASN A 30 13.07 5.91 15.67
C ASN A 30 13.75 6.18 17.04
N GLY A 31 14.83 5.47 17.39
CA GLY A 31 15.48 5.57 18.71
C GLY A 31 15.93 6.99 19.07
N ASP A 32 16.80 7.59 18.25
CA ASP A 32 17.33 8.94 18.47
C ASP A 32 16.26 10.03 18.25
N GLY A 33 15.26 9.73 17.42
CA GLY A 33 14.09 10.58 17.20
C GLY A 33 13.21 10.75 18.44
N TYR A 34 13.17 9.76 19.34
CA TYR A 34 12.37 9.85 20.57
C TYR A 34 12.90 10.91 21.53
N PHE A 35 14.21 10.91 21.78
CA PHE A 35 14.84 11.85 22.73
C PHE A 35 14.86 13.30 22.23
N SER A 36 14.77 13.50 20.91
CA SER A 36 14.75 14.82 20.26
C SER A 36 13.33 15.37 19.98
N PHE A 37 12.29 14.60 20.35
CA PHE A 37 10.89 14.95 20.13
C PHE A 37 10.47 16.21 20.93
N PRO A 38 9.78 17.18 20.30
CA PRO A 38 9.27 18.38 20.99
C PRO A 38 8.23 18.01 22.06
N ASN A 39 8.52 18.31 23.33
CA ASN A 39 7.63 17.97 24.46
C ASN A 39 6.35 18.83 24.49
N GLU A 40 6.41 19.99 23.86
CA GLU A 40 5.33 20.94 23.63
C GLU A 40 4.22 20.38 22.69
N VAL A 41 4.53 19.37 21.87
CA VAL A 41 3.56 18.75 20.96
C VAL A 41 2.73 17.66 21.63
N ILE A 42 3.29 16.95 22.62
CA ILE A 42 2.60 15.89 23.38
C ILE A 42 2.97 16.00 24.86
N PRO A 43 2.02 16.34 25.76
CA PRO A 43 2.24 16.45 27.20
C PRO A 43 2.98 15.24 27.79
N LYS A 44 3.79 15.46 28.82
CA LYS A 44 4.67 14.40 29.36
C LYS A 44 3.92 13.27 30.06
N ASP A 45 2.76 13.61 30.59
CA ASP A 45 1.79 12.79 31.31
C ASP A 45 0.76 12.10 30.40
N THR A 46 0.77 12.39 29.08
CA THR A 46 -0.09 11.70 28.12
C THR A 46 0.11 10.17 28.21
N GLU A 47 -0.98 9.44 28.38
CA GLU A 47 -0.94 7.98 28.37
C GLU A 47 -0.54 7.45 26.98
N ASP A 48 0.14 6.31 26.91
CA ASP A 48 0.68 5.75 25.66
C ASP A 48 1.61 6.70 24.86
N ARG A 49 2.10 7.81 25.46
CA ARG A 49 2.97 8.82 24.82
C ARG A 49 4.12 8.25 24.01
N PHE A 50 4.79 7.21 24.50
CA PHE A 50 5.88 6.54 23.77
C PHE A 50 5.41 5.98 22.41
N TYR A 51 4.22 5.39 22.39
CA TYR A 51 3.60 4.84 21.20
C TYR A 51 3.16 5.96 20.24
N ILE A 52 2.50 7.01 20.76
CA ILE A 52 2.07 8.16 19.95
C ILE A 52 3.28 8.84 19.30
N ILE A 53 4.35 9.13 20.07
CA ILE A 53 5.61 9.68 19.54
C ILE A 53 6.23 8.77 18.49
N SER A 54 6.25 7.44 18.73
CA SER A 54 6.77 6.48 17.75
C SER A 54 6.02 6.55 16.41
N ASN A 55 4.73 6.85 16.44
CA ASN A 55 3.89 7.03 15.25
C ASN A 55 4.08 8.40 14.59
N CYS A 56 4.22 9.48 15.37
CA CYS A 56 4.63 10.80 14.85
C CYS A 56 5.95 10.72 14.07
N LEU A 57 6.97 10.08 14.66
CA LEU A 57 8.28 9.88 14.03
C LEU A 57 8.19 9.02 12.77
N ARG A 58 7.34 7.98 12.77
CA ARG A 58 7.13 7.11 11.60
C ARG A 58 6.37 7.83 10.47
N LEU A 59 5.38 8.65 10.80
CA LEU A 59 4.68 9.55 9.88
C LEU A 59 5.68 10.51 9.20
N LYS A 60 6.54 11.18 9.97
CA LYS A 60 7.63 12.01 9.42
C LYS A 60 8.54 11.20 8.48
N ASN A 61 9.08 10.08 8.96
CA ASN A 61 10.04 9.27 8.21
C ASN A 61 9.43 8.67 6.94
N TYR A 62 8.11 8.41 6.91
CA TYR A 62 7.37 8.01 5.72
C TYR A 62 7.24 9.16 4.72
N LEU A 63 6.77 10.33 5.14
CA LEU A 63 6.55 11.47 4.24
C LEU A 63 7.86 11.99 3.64
N MET A 64 8.96 11.97 4.40
CA MET A 64 10.30 12.31 3.89
C MET A 64 10.79 11.38 2.76
N LYS A 65 10.17 10.22 2.52
CA LYS A 65 10.52 9.32 1.40
C LYS A 65 9.88 9.72 0.08
N PHE A 66 8.92 10.64 0.08
CA PHE A 66 8.30 11.16 -1.14
C PHE A 66 9.02 12.39 -1.70
N ASN A 67 9.96 12.99 -0.94
CA ASN A 67 10.73 14.20 -1.26
C ASN A 67 9.91 15.49 -1.44
N ASP A 68 8.78 15.43 -2.14
CA ASP A 68 7.94 16.56 -2.51
C ASP A 68 6.44 16.22 -2.47
N LYS A 69 5.61 17.25 -2.66
CA LYS A 69 4.15 17.17 -2.60
C LYS A 69 3.54 16.44 -3.79
N GLU A 70 4.06 16.65 -5.00
CA GLU A 70 3.51 16.06 -6.22
C GLU A 70 3.67 14.54 -6.20
N ASN A 71 4.87 14.05 -5.86
CA ASN A 71 5.14 12.62 -5.73
C ASN A 71 4.32 11.97 -4.60
N CYS A 72 4.06 12.66 -3.49
CA CYS A 72 3.12 12.15 -2.48
C CYS A 72 1.70 12.04 -3.03
N GLN A 73 1.15 13.11 -3.63
CA GLN A 73 -0.21 13.15 -4.16
C GLN A 73 -0.43 12.12 -5.28
N LYS A 74 0.53 12.02 -6.21
CA LYS A 74 0.53 11.06 -7.32
C LYS A 74 0.47 9.59 -6.86
N ASN A 75 0.92 9.30 -5.64
CA ASN A 75 0.92 7.95 -5.07
C ASN A 75 -0.03 7.81 -3.87
N ASN A 76 -0.97 8.75 -3.71
CA ASN A 76 -1.96 8.81 -2.63
C ASN A 76 -1.37 8.67 -1.20
N CYS A 77 -0.15 9.17 -0.98
CA CYS A 77 0.63 8.85 0.21
C CYS A 77 -0.06 9.28 1.52
N CYS A 78 -0.83 10.37 1.46
CA CYS A 78 -1.62 10.87 2.58
C CYS A 78 -2.76 9.94 3.01
N ARG A 79 -3.45 9.27 2.06
CA ARG A 79 -4.52 8.31 2.39
C ARG A 79 -3.94 7.08 3.07
N TYR A 80 -2.88 6.52 2.48
CA TYR A 80 -2.21 5.35 3.02
C TYR A 80 -1.68 5.60 4.45
N ILE A 81 -1.00 6.73 4.69
CA ILE A 81 -0.49 7.01 6.04
C ILE A 81 -1.61 7.26 7.04
N ASN A 82 -2.73 7.91 6.64
CA ASN A 82 -3.88 8.06 7.53
C ASN A 82 -4.52 6.70 7.89
N TYR A 83 -4.64 5.77 6.93
CA TYR A 83 -5.03 4.40 7.23
C TYR A 83 -4.06 3.74 8.22
N MET A 84 -2.74 3.86 8.00
CA MET A 84 -1.77 3.26 8.91
C MET A 84 -1.83 3.87 10.32
N LEU A 85 -2.08 5.17 10.45
CA LEU A 85 -2.32 5.81 11.76
C LEU A 85 -3.57 5.22 12.41
N ASN A 86 -4.69 5.16 11.70
CA ASN A 86 -5.96 4.58 12.18
C ASN A 86 -5.83 3.12 12.62
N LYS A 87 -5.19 2.27 11.80
CA LYS A 87 -4.90 0.86 12.14
C LYS A 87 -4.10 0.71 13.43
N THR A 88 -3.17 1.63 13.63
CA THR A 88 -2.24 1.62 14.76
C THR A 88 -2.93 2.05 16.04
N ILE A 89 -3.61 3.20 16.01
CA ILE A 89 -4.31 3.74 17.19
C ILE A 89 -5.52 2.90 17.60
N ARG A 90 -6.17 2.16 16.69
CA ARG A 90 -7.26 1.22 17.00
C ARG A 90 -6.85 0.02 17.87
N ILE A 91 -5.55 -0.21 18.08
CA ILE A 91 -5.04 -1.16 19.08
C ILE A 91 -5.23 -0.60 20.51
N LEU A 92 -5.32 0.73 20.65
CA LEU A 92 -5.59 1.42 21.91
C LEU A 92 -7.12 1.46 22.13
N LYS A 93 -7.60 0.96 23.28
CA LYS A 93 -9.03 0.93 23.61
C LYS A 93 -9.54 2.26 24.17
N LYS A 94 -9.33 3.37 23.46
CA LYS A 94 -9.50 4.75 23.96
C LYS A 94 -10.06 5.71 22.90
N PRO A 95 -10.56 6.91 23.27
CA PRO A 95 -10.89 7.96 22.31
C PRO A 95 -9.69 8.30 21.42
N HIS A 96 -9.91 8.25 20.11
CA HIS A 96 -8.85 8.35 19.11
C HIS A 96 -8.58 9.78 18.64
N GLU A 97 -9.58 10.66 18.70
CA GLU A 97 -9.61 11.97 18.04
C GLU A 97 -8.47 12.89 18.51
N GLN A 98 -8.25 12.98 19.83
CA GLN A 98 -7.14 13.76 20.41
C GLN A 98 -5.75 13.28 19.95
N ILE A 99 -5.62 11.99 19.59
CA ILE A 99 -4.34 11.45 19.09
C ILE A 99 -4.03 11.99 17.68
N PHE A 100 -5.06 12.27 16.87
CA PHE A 100 -4.88 12.89 15.55
C PHE A 100 -4.47 14.36 15.65
N GLU A 101 -4.91 15.08 16.69
CA GLU A 101 -4.42 16.44 16.97
C GLU A 101 -2.91 16.43 17.23
N TYR A 102 -2.39 15.46 17.99
CA TYR A 102 -0.94 15.30 18.17
C TYR A 102 -0.19 15.01 16.87
N TYR A 103 -0.77 14.23 15.95
CA TYR A 103 -0.18 14.00 14.63
C TYR A 103 -0.16 15.28 13.78
N ILE A 104 -1.24 16.05 13.76
CA ILE A 104 -1.34 17.33 13.06
C ILE A 104 -0.36 18.37 13.64
N ASN A 105 -0.34 18.53 14.96
CA ASN A 105 0.55 19.45 15.66
C ASN A 105 2.02 19.09 15.45
N TYR A 106 2.36 17.80 15.44
CA TYR A 106 3.70 17.37 15.08
C TYR A 106 4.04 17.73 13.64
N MET A 107 3.16 17.44 12.68
CA MET A 107 3.38 17.74 11.27
C MET A 107 3.58 19.23 10.98
N ASN A 108 2.95 20.10 11.77
CA ASN A 108 3.07 21.55 11.63
C ASN A 108 4.22 22.20 12.42
N HIS A 109 4.92 21.43 13.25
CA HIS A 109 6.06 21.89 14.04
C HIS A 109 7.25 22.28 13.15
N ASP A 110 7.97 23.36 13.47
CA ASP A 110 9.02 23.95 12.61
C ASP A 110 10.20 22.99 12.31
N LYS A 111 10.48 22.04 13.21
CA LYS A 111 11.40 20.89 12.96
C LYS A 111 11.01 19.99 11.76
N ASN A 112 9.86 20.24 11.12
CA ASN A 112 9.27 19.45 10.05
C ASN A 112 8.95 20.26 8.77
N ASP A 113 9.54 21.43 8.58
CA ASP A 113 9.25 22.34 7.43
C ASP A 113 9.16 21.64 6.06
N ASN A 114 10.08 20.71 5.75
CA ASN A 114 10.09 19.95 4.47
C ASN A 114 8.84 19.08 4.21
N ILE A 115 8.06 18.75 5.24
CA ILE A 115 6.84 17.94 5.15
C ILE A 115 5.61 18.67 5.73
N LYS A 116 5.78 19.94 6.13
CA LYS A 116 4.77 20.78 6.76
C LYS A 116 3.56 20.94 5.84
N ASN A 117 2.36 20.85 6.40
CA ASN A 117 1.08 20.85 5.69
C ASN A 117 0.85 19.69 4.66
N LEU A 118 1.82 18.83 4.35
CA LEU A 118 1.74 17.89 3.21
C LEU A 118 0.50 16.98 3.23
N CYS A 119 0.21 16.38 4.40
CA CYS A 119 -0.94 15.50 4.60
C CYS A 119 -1.90 15.96 5.69
N VAL A 120 -1.73 17.18 6.22
CA VAL A 120 -2.48 17.67 7.39
C VAL A 120 -3.99 17.63 7.18
N SER A 121 -4.48 18.01 6.00
CA SER A 121 -5.90 17.97 5.65
C SER A 121 -6.48 16.55 5.48
N LYS A 122 -5.64 15.52 5.50
CA LYS A 122 -6.01 14.10 5.34
C LYS A 122 -5.68 13.23 6.56
N ILE A 123 -5.10 13.80 7.61
CA ILE A 123 -4.86 13.11 8.89
C ILE A 123 -6.10 13.29 9.75
N ASN A 124 -6.87 12.23 9.96
CA ASN A 124 -8.12 12.24 10.72
C ASN A 124 -8.47 10.84 11.27
N HIS A 125 -9.33 10.80 12.28
CA HIS A 125 -9.95 9.54 12.71
C HIS A 125 -10.96 9.08 11.65
N MET A 126 -10.67 7.96 11.00
CA MET A 126 -11.62 7.28 10.11
C MET A 126 -12.71 6.62 10.94
N ASN A 127 -13.97 6.78 10.53
CA ASN A 127 -15.07 6.01 11.10
C ASN A 127 -14.88 4.50 10.85
N ASP A 128 -15.56 3.67 11.64
CA ASP A 128 -15.39 2.21 11.62
C ASP A 128 -15.71 1.56 10.27
N GLU A 129 -16.71 2.07 9.55
CA GLU A 129 -17.15 1.51 8.27
C GLU A 129 -16.13 1.82 7.16
N GLU A 130 -15.67 3.07 7.07
CA GLU A 130 -14.63 3.48 6.13
C GLU A 130 -13.32 2.75 6.41
N TYR A 131 -12.90 2.68 7.68
CA TYR A 131 -11.69 1.97 8.07
C TYR A 131 -11.74 0.50 7.65
N LYS A 132 -12.85 -0.21 7.92
CA LYS A 132 -13.04 -1.62 7.54
C LYS A 132 -13.02 -1.84 6.02
N LYS A 133 -13.63 -0.93 5.25
CA LYS A 133 -13.59 -0.97 3.77
C LYS A 133 -12.16 -0.87 3.24
N ILE A 134 -11.37 0.08 3.75
CA ILE A 134 -9.95 0.24 3.35
C ILE A 134 -9.12 -0.95 3.85
N GLU A 135 -9.34 -1.43 5.06
CA GLU A 135 -8.63 -2.57 5.64
C GLU A 135 -8.82 -3.85 4.83
N LYS A 136 -10.07 -4.20 4.45
CA LYS A 136 -10.31 -5.37 3.60
C LYS A 136 -9.69 -5.20 2.20
N LEU A 137 -9.82 -4.03 1.58
CA LEU A 137 -9.21 -3.75 0.27
C LEU A 137 -7.68 -3.93 0.31
N TYR A 138 -7.02 -3.31 1.29
CA TYR A 138 -5.58 -3.44 1.47
C TYR A 138 -5.15 -4.85 1.90
N THR A 139 -6.03 -5.63 2.52
CA THR A 139 -5.78 -7.05 2.84
C THR A 139 -5.78 -7.89 1.56
N ALA A 140 -6.75 -7.70 0.66
CA ALA A 140 -6.72 -8.32 -0.67
C ALA A 140 -5.46 -7.91 -1.46
N TYR A 141 -5.11 -6.62 -1.48
CA TYR A 141 -3.88 -6.13 -2.11
C TYR A 141 -2.61 -6.73 -1.50
N ASN A 142 -2.56 -6.89 -0.18
CA ASN A 142 -1.45 -7.54 0.54
C ASN A 142 -1.29 -9.00 0.12
N LEU A 143 -2.39 -9.74 0.04
CA LEU A 143 -2.42 -11.14 -0.37
C LEU A 143 -2.02 -11.30 -1.84
N TYR A 144 -2.48 -10.41 -2.74
CA TYR A 144 -2.02 -10.40 -4.12
C TYR A 144 -0.52 -10.07 -4.24
N ARG A 145 -0.01 -9.09 -3.49
CA ARG A 145 1.43 -8.76 -3.44
C ARG A 145 2.27 -9.96 -2.98
N LEU A 146 1.78 -10.74 -2.01
CA LEU A 146 2.42 -11.99 -1.58
C LEU A 146 2.37 -13.06 -2.67
N PHE A 147 1.23 -13.25 -3.33
CA PHE A 147 1.07 -14.17 -4.46
C PHE A 147 2.09 -13.91 -5.60
N ILE A 148 2.29 -12.65 -5.99
CA ILE A 148 3.26 -12.26 -7.03
C ILE A 148 4.70 -12.10 -6.52
N SER A 149 4.98 -12.39 -5.23
CA SER A 149 6.31 -12.16 -4.66
C SER A 149 7.33 -13.18 -5.17
N ASN A 150 8.37 -12.68 -5.85
CA ASN A 150 9.21 -13.45 -6.77
C ASN A 150 10.28 -14.37 -6.12
N ALA A 151 10.03 -14.92 -4.94
CA ALA A 151 11.04 -15.67 -4.18
C ALA A 151 11.58 -16.90 -4.93
N ASN A 152 10.74 -17.64 -5.68
CA ASN A 152 11.11 -18.92 -6.30
C ASN A 152 10.47 -19.18 -7.70
N ARG A 153 9.89 -18.19 -8.39
CA ARG A 153 9.01 -18.34 -9.60
C ARG A 153 7.76 -19.23 -9.43
N THR A 154 7.62 -19.93 -8.31
CA THR A 154 6.41 -20.64 -7.91
C THR A 154 5.44 -19.65 -7.26
N PRO A 155 4.24 -19.42 -7.83
CA PRO A 155 3.24 -18.54 -7.22
C PRO A 155 2.80 -19.07 -5.86
N LEU A 156 2.56 -18.17 -4.91
CA LEU A 156 1.88 -18.51 -3.66
C LEU A 156 0.36 -18.59 -3.91
N CYS A 157 -0.08 -19.66 -4.59
CA CYS A 157 -1.48 -19.87 -4.97
C CYS A 157 -2.45 -19.86 -3.78
N TYR A 158 -1.98 -20.26 -2.59
CA TYR A 158 -2.71 -20.09 -1.34
C TYR A 158 -3.09 -18.61 -1.08
N SER A 159 -2.16 -17.68 -1.30
CA SER A 159 -2.38 -16.24 -1.18
C SER A 159 -3.33 -15.71 -2.26
N ALA A 160 -3.30 -16.26 -3.48
CA ALA A 160 -4.28 -15.91 -4.53
C ALA A 160 -5.70 -16.37 -4.17
N ARG A 161 -5.86 -17.59 -3.61
CA ARG A 161 -7.15 -18.08 -3.11
C ARG A 161 -7.69 -17.21 -1.97
N LEU A 162 -6.86 -16.90 -0.97
CA LEU A 162 -7.28 -15.98 0.11
C LEU A 162 -7.63 -14.60 -0.44
N CYS A 163 -6.86 -14.09 -1.40
CA CYS A 163 -7.14 -12.81 -2.05
C CYS A 163 -8.53 -12.80 -2.73
N ALA A 164 -8.87 -13.86 -3.47
CA ALA A 164 -10.18 -14.01 -4.08
C ALA A 164 -11.32 -14.11 -3.05
N ASN A 165 -11.09 -14.81 -1.93
CA ASN A 165 -12.07 -14.92 -0.85
C ASN A 165 -12.35 -13.55 -0.21
N ILE A 166 -11.30 -12.82 0.21
CA ILE A 166 -11.44 -11.46 0.78
C ILE A 166 -12.10 -10.51 -0.23
N TYR A 167 -11.80 -10.63 -1.52
CA TYR A 167 -12.47 -9.85 -2.56
C TYR A 167 -13.98 -10.16 -2.62
N ASN A 168 -14.36 -11.44 -2.63
CA ASN A 168 -15.75 -11.85 -2.66
C ASN A 168 -16.51 -11.43 -1.39
N GLU A 169 -15.87 -11.45 -0.21
CA GLU A 169 -16.42 -10.87 1.02
C GLU A 169 -16.72 -9.38 0.89
N ILE A 170 -15.80 -8.59 0.30
CA ILE A 170 -16.03 -7.15 0.05
C ILE A 170 -17.24 -6.95 -0.87
N ILE A 171 -17.38 -7.74 -1.93
CA ILE A 171 -18.51 -7.68 -2.85
C ILE A 171 -19.83 -8.08 -2.15
N PHE A 172 -19.79 -9.04 -1.22
CA PHE A 172 -20.96 -9.47 -0.44
C PHE A 172 -21.37 -8.43 0.61
N GLU A 173 -20.48 -8.09 1.55
CA GLU A 173 -20.74 -7.21 2.70
C GLU A 173 -21.14 -5.80 2.29
N TYR A 174 -20.55 -5.28 1.21
CA TYR A 174 -20.80 -3.93 0.76
C TYR A 174 -21.69 -3.88 -0.49
N SER A 175 -22.30 -5.00 -0.92
CA SER A 175 -23.04 -5.19 -2.18
C SER A 175 -23.89 -4.00 -2.70
N GLU A 176 -24.52 -3.23 -1.81
CA GLU A 176 -25.09 -1.90 -2.06
C GLU A 176 -24.02 -0.78 -2.18
N ILE A 177 -22.94 -0.99 -2.94
CA ILE A 177 -21.85 -0.01 -3.07
C ILE A 177 -22.36 1.22 -3.84
N SER A 178 -22.83 2.25 -3.11
CA SER A 178 -23.18 3.57 -3.66
C SER A 178 -21.95 4.44 -3.99
N ASN A 179 -20.76 4.00 -3.56
CA ASN A 179 -19.50 4.73 -3.72
C ASN A 179 -18.80 4.34 -5.04
N THR A 180 -19.03 5.11 -6.10
CA THR A 180 -18.42 4.91 -7.43
C THR A 180 -16.89 4.84 -7.39
N LYS A 181 -16.23 5.60 -6.48
CA LYS A 181 -14.78 5.58 -6.34
C LYS A 181 -14.26 4.25 -5.76
N PHE A 182 -15.03 3.61 -4.87
CA PHE A 182 -14.73 2.26 -4.35
C PHE A 182 -15.00 1.18 -5.41
N CYS A 183 -16.14 1.26 -6.11
CA CYS A 183 -16.43 0.39 -7.25
C CYS A 183 -15.30 0.40 -8.29
N LYS A 184 -14.78 1.58 -8.64
CA LYS A 184 -13.66 1.72 -9.57
C LYS A 184 -12.41 0.99 -9.07
N ALA A 185 -12.01 1.18 -7.82
CA ALA A 185 -10.83 0.50 -7.25
C ALA A 185 -10.98 -1.03 -7.22
N LEU A 186 -12.18 -1.54 -6.97
CA LEU A 186 -12.48 -2.97 -7.01
C LEU A 186 -12.48 -3.54 -8.44
N ASN A 187 -12.92 -2.76 -9.43
CA ASN A 187 -12.88 -3.15 -10.84
C ASN A 187 -11.44 -3.12 -11.38
N ASP A 188 -10.71 -2.03 -11.14
CA ASP A 188 -9.30 -1.88 -11.50
C ASP A 188 -8.47 -3.04 -10.93
N PHE A 189 -8.74 -3.46 -9.69
CA PHE A 189 -8.08 -4.61 -9.07
C PHE A 189 -8.50 -5.96 -9.65
N LYS A 190 -9.80 -6.19 -9.88
CA LYS A 190 -10.32 -7.40 -10.54
C LYS A 190 -9.63 -7.62 -11.90
N ILE A 191 -9.53 -6.56 -12.70
CA ILE A 191 -8.83 -6.59 -13.99
C ILE A 191 -7.36 -7.01 -13.84
N VAL A 192 -6.66 -6.54 -12.81
CA VAL A 192 -5.25 -6.92 -12.57
C VAL A 192 -5.12 -8.36 -12.09
N PHE A 193 -6.04 -8.83 -11.22
CA PHE A 193 -6.05 -10.20 -10.71
C PHE A 193 -6.27 -11.21 -11.84
N GLU A 194 -7.28 -10.99 -12.68
CA GLU A 194 -7.71 -11.93 -13.74
C GLU A 194 -6.73 -11.98 -14.91
N ARG A 195 -6.06 -10.87 -15.22
CA ARG A 195 -5.01 -10.79 -16.25
C ARG A 195 -3.65 -11.35 -15.82
N ASN A 196 -3.50 -11.78 -14.57
CA ASN A 196 -2.27 -12.42 -14.13
C ASN A 196 -2.06 -13.75 -14.88
N GLU A 197 -0.85 -13.99 -15.40
CA GLU A 197 -0.54 -15.20 -16.19
C GLU A 197 -0.78 -16.49 -15.39
N ASP A 198 -0.37 -16.54 -14.12
CA ASP A 198 -0.49 -17.73 -13.27
C ASP A 198 -1.95 -18.03 -12.87
N ILE A 199 -2.83 -17.03 -12.92
CA ILE A 199 -4.29 -17.17 -12.70
C ILE A 199 -4.98 -17.56 -14.01
N SER A 200 -4.81 -16.77 -15.07
CA SER A 200 -5.47 -16.98 -16.37
C SER A 200 -5.13 -18.34 -17.01
N THR A 201 -3.86 -18.76 -16.94
CA THR A 201 -3.42 -20.09 -17.42
C THR A 201 -3.88 -21.25 -16.52
N GLY A 202 -4.35 -20.98 -15.29
CA GLY A 202 -4.75 -22.01 -14.34
C GLY A 202 -3.58 -22.73 -13.64
N LYS A 203 -2.38 -22.14 -13.62
CA LYS A 203 -1.20 -22.69 -12.92
C LYS A 203 -1.45 -22.88 -11.41
N CYS A 204 -2.33 -22.07 -10.82
CA CYS A 204 -2.79 -22.21 -9.45
C CYS A 204 -3.98 -23.18 -9.24
N ASN A 205 -4.17 -24.11 -10.19
CA ASN A 205 -5.22 -25.12 -10.24
C ASN A 205 -6.65 -24.54 -10.03
N ASP A 206 -7.68 -25.39 -10.08
CA ASP A 206 -9.08 -24.94 -10.06
C ASP A 206 -9.53 -24.34 -8.70
N ASN A 207 -8.63 -24.33 -7.71
CA ASN A 207 -8.84 -23.76 -6.38
C ASN A 207 -8.70 -22.22 -6.32
N VAL A 208 -8.23 -21.59 -7.40
CA VAL A 208 -8.21 -20.12 -7.54
C VAL A 208 -9.15 -19.75 -8.69
N PRO A 209 -10.19 -18.92 -8.46
CA PRO A 209 -11.11 -18.55 -9.52
C PRO A 209 -10.39 -17.71 -10.58
N LYS A 210 -10.58 -18.07 -11.85
CA LYS A 210 -10.07 -17.28 -12.99
C LYS A 210 -10.81 -15.96 -13.19
N GLU A 211 -12.05 -15.91 -12.71
CA GLU A 211 -12.91 -14.73 -12.72
C GLU A 211 -13.46 -14.48 -11.32
N LEU A 212 -13.30 -13.26 -10.83
CA LEU A 212 -13.91 -12.76 -9.60
C LEU A 212 -15.33 -12.26 -9.89
N ALA A 213 -16.24 -12.45 -8.92
CA ALA A 213 -17.57 -11.84 -8.97
C ALA A 213 -17.46 -10.30 -9.03
N TYR A 214 -18.52 -9.61 -9.43
CA TYR A 214 -18.56 -8.15 -9.32
C TYR A 214 -19.98 -7.65 -9.06
N SER A 215 -20.13 -6.58 -8.28
CA SER A 215 -21.44 -6.07 -7.90
C SER A 215 -22.17 -5.48 -9.11
N TYR A 216 -23.41 -5.93 -9.34
CA TYR A 216 -24.31 -5.37 -10.34
C TYR A 216 -24.55 -3.86 -10.10
N SER A 217 -24.69 -3.46 -8.83
CA SER A 217 -24.80 -2.05 -8.41
C SER A 217 -23.60 -1.23 -8.87
N CYS A 218 -22.39 -1.78 -8.73
CA CYS A 218 -21.17 -1.12 -9.21
C CYS A 218 -21.12 -1.00 -10.74
N ASN A 219 -21.54 -2.04 -11.48
CA ASN A 219 -21.63 -1.95 -12.94
C ASN A 219 -22.56 -0.81 -13.39
N GLN A 220 -23.74 -0.69 -12.76
CA GLN A 220 -24.67 0.41 -13.06
C GLN A 220 -24.08 1.80 -12.78
N LEU A 221 -23.36 1.96 -11.66
CA LEU A 221 -22.74 3.24 -11.30
C LEU A 221 -21.61 3.64 -12.26
N LEU A 222 -20.76 2.69 -12.67
CA LEU A 222 -19.68 2.96 -13.62
C LEU A 222 -20.23 3.29 -15.02
N GLN A 223 -21.22 2.54 -15.52
CA GLN A 223 -21.89 2.85 -16.80
C GLN A 223 -22.55 4.24 -16.79
N LYS A 224 -23.15 4.64 -15.66
CA LYS A 224 -23.69 5.99 -15.51
C LYS A 224 -22.59 7.05 -15.58
N LEU A 225 -21.47 6.85 -14.89
CA LEU A 225 -20.32 7.77 -14.91
C LEU A 225 -19.73 7.93 -16.33
N GLU A 226 -19.62 6.84 -17.09
CA GLU A 226 -19.15 6.85 -18.48
C GLU A 226 -20.11 7.63 -19.41
N LYS A 227 -21.42 7.46 -19.21
CA LYS A 227 -22.45 8.20 -19.96
C LYS A 227 -22.46 9.69 -19.62
N ASP A 228 -22.32 10.04 -18.36
CA ASP A 228 -22.27 11.43 -17.91
C ASP A 228 -20.98 12.12 -18.40
N THR A 229 -19.83 11.43 -18.33
CA THR A 229 -18.53 11.93 -18.85
C THR A 229 -18.56 12.15 -20.37
N SER A 230 -19.01 11.16 -21.15
CA SER A 230 -19.11 11.29 -22.61
C SER A 230 -20.09 12.39 -23.05
N SER A 231 -21.17 12.62 -22.29
CA SER A 231 -22.08 13.75 -22.54
C SER A 231 -21.43 15.12 -22.26
N ILE A 232 -20.52 15.20 -21.28
CA ILE A 232 -19.73 16.42 -21.00
C ILE A 232 -18.69 16.65 -22.10
N GLU A 233 -17.97 15.61 -22.54
CA GLU A 233 -17.00 15.69 -23.63
C GLU A 233 -17.64 16.15 -24.94
N GLN A 234 -18.79 15.58 -25.32
CA GLN A 234 -19.57 16.02 -26.49
C GLN A 234 -20.00 17.49 -26.40
N LYS A 235 -20.38 17.94 -25.20
CA LYS A 235 -20.79 19.34 -24.97
C LYS A 235 -19.61 20.31 -25.04
N ASN A 236 -18.44 19.91 -24.55
CA ASN A 236 -17.22 20.70 -24.62
C ASN A 236 -16.72 20.80 -26.07
N GLN A 237 -16.75 19.71 -26.84
CA GLN A 237 -16.42 19.72 -28.27
C GLN A 237 -17.37 20.59 -29.09
N GLN A 238 -18.67 20.65 -28.74
CA GLN A 238 -19.61 21.59 -29.36
C GLN A 238 -19.34 23.06 -29.02
N LEU A 239 -18.80 23.35 -27.82
CA LEU A 239 -18.42 24.70 -27.41
C LEU A 239 -17.14 25.17 -28.13
N GLU A 240 -16.14 24.30 -28.28
CA GLU A 240 -14.91 24.60 -29.03
C GLU A 240 -15.23 24.82 -30.53
N GLY A 241 -16.11 23.99 -31.11
CA GLY A 241 -16.57 24.14 -32.50
C GLY A 241 -17.40 25.39 -32.81
N GLN A 242 -17.79 26.20 -31.81
CA GLN A 242 -18.48 27.48 -32.01
C GLN A 242 -17.56 28.71 -31.97
N VAL A 243 -16.27 28.55 -31.62
CA VAL A 243 -15.30 29.67 -31.61
C VAL A 243 -14.68 29.88 -33.00
N GLU A 244 -14.47 28.83 -33.79
CA GLU A 244 -13.94 28.90 -35.16
C GLU A 244 -15.05 28.99 -36.24
N SER A 245 -15.83 30.09 -36.23
CA SER A 245 -16.65 30.43 -37.41
C SER A 245 -16.86 31.94 -37.61
N LYS A 246 -15.82 32.62 -38.07
CA LYS A 246 -15.89 33.92 -38.79
C LYS A 246 -14.62 34.13 -39.62
N GLY A 247 -14.69 33.87 -40.92
CA GLY A 247 -13.76 34.43 -41.92
C GLY A 247 -14.48 35.47 -42.80
N PRO A 248 -13.91 35.87 -43.95
CA PRO A 248 -12.48 36.04 -44.26
C PRO A 248 -12.20 37.46 -44.84
N LEU A 249 -10.93 37.84 -45.02
CA LEU A 249 -10.52 38.88 -45.98
C LEU A 249 -9.08 38.64 -46.49
N ASP A 250 -8.75 39.15 -47.67
CA ASP A 250 -7.68 38.68 -48.58
C ASP A 250 -6.70 39.81 -48.96
N SER A 251 -5.60 39.47 -49.67
CA SER A 251 -4.53 40.36 -50.24
C SER A 251 -3.59 41.01 -49.20
N GLN A 252 -2.26 41.14 -49.35
CA GLN A 252 -1.25 40.95 -50.42
C GLN A 252 0.08 40.64 -49.66
N GLY A 253 1.12 39.93 -50.11
CA GLY A 253 1.66 39.67 -51.44
C GLY A 253 3.10 40.22 -51.53
N ASP A 254 4.13 39.36 -51.45
CA ASP A 254 5.44 39.57 -52.11
C ASP A 254 6.21 38.24 -52.29
N GLN A 255 7.18 38.20 -53.22
CA GLN A 255 7.78 36.98 -53.77
C GLN A 255 9.19 36.62 -53.27
N MET A 256 9.56 35.35 -53.51
CA MET A 256 10.87 34.89 -54.00
C MET A 256 12.01 34.65 -52.99
N ARG A 257 12.26 33.37 -52.66
CA ARG A 257 13.27 32.55 -53.38
C ARG A 257 13.26 31.07 -52.97
N GLU A 258 13.38 30.22 -53.98
CA GLU A 258 13.63 28.78 -53.93
C GLU A 258 15.14 28.51 -53.96
N ILE A 259 15.65 27.65 -53.06
CA ILE A 259 16.81 26.77 -53.29
C ILE A 259 16.56 25.44 -52.56
N ARG A 260 16.83 24.32 -53.24
CA ARG A 260 16.81 22.94 -52.75
C ARG A 260 18.25 22.36 -52.82
N GLU A 261 18.50 21.31 -52.03
CA GLU A 261 19.57 20.29 -52.05
C GLU A 261 20.26 20.21 -50.66
N ASP A 262 20.22 19.13 -49.87
CA ASP A 262 20.20 17.66 -50.07
C ASP A 262 21.57 17.01 -50.31
N TYR A 263 22.26 16.62 -49.21
CA TYR A 263 23.15 15.45 -49.22
C TYR A 263 23.45 14.85 -47.82
N THR A 264 23.08 13.57 -47.71
CA THR A 264 23.67 12.43 -47.00
C THR A 264 25.09 12.57 -46.38
N THR A 265 25.30 11.92 -45.21
CA THR A 265 26.31 10.85 -44.93
C THR A 265 26.89 10.88 -43.51
N SER A 266 26.99 9.71 -42.86
CA SER A 266 27.82 9.41 -41.67
C SER A 266 28.75 8.24 -42.01
N PRO A 267 30.00 8.18 -41.50
CA PRO A 267 30.31 7.47 -40.25
C PRO A 267 31.45 8.22 -39.45
N SER A 268 32.35 7.66 -38.61
CA SER A 268 32.71 6.30 -38.15
C SER A 268 33.49 6.29 -36.81
N SER A 269 33.29 5.24 -36.00
CA SER A 269 34.25 4.54 -35.10
C SER A 269 35.34 5.29 -34.30
N LEU A 270 35.41 5.02 -32.98
CA LEU A 270 36.66 4.96 -32.21
C LEU A 270 36.65 3.76 -31.22
N ASP A 271 37.72 2.97 -31.23
CA ASP A 271 37.98 1.86 -30.30
C ASP A 271 38.31 2.36 -28.89
N ALA A 272 37.98 1.55 -27.87
CA ALA A 272 38.38 1.79 -26.48
C ALA A 272 38.83 0.49 -25.77
N THR A 273 40.14 0.33 -25.62
CA THR A 273 40.76 -0.78 -24.88
C THR A 273 40.95 -0.42 -23.41
N LEU A 274 40.47 -1.26 -22.47
CA LEU A 274 40.63 -1.07 -21.03
C LEU A 274 41.50 -2.19 -20.40
N PRO A 275 42.51 -1.85 -19.57
CA PRO A 275 43.24 -2.84 -18.77
C PRO A 275 42.56 -3.10 -17.40
N ILE A 276 42.52 -4.37 -16.98
CA ILE A 276 41.92 -4.83 -15.71
C ILE A 276 43.01 -5.08 -14.66
N SER A 277 42.95 -4.39 -13.52
CA SER A 277 43.46 -4.77 -12.17
C SER A 277 43.12 -3.59 -11.20
N LEU A 278 42.86 -3.69 -9.89
CA LEU A 278 43.03 -4.71 -8.83
C LEU A 278 41.84 -4.61 -7.83
N PHE A 279 41.26 -5.73 -7.39
CA PHE A 279 40.38 -5.79 -6.21
C PHE A 279 40.65 -7.05 -5.37
N SER A 280 41.42 -6.93 -4.28
CA SER A 280 41.74 -8.07 -3.39
C SER A 280 41.73 -7.75 -1.88
N SER A 281 41.33 -6.55 -1.45
CA SER A 281 41.38 -6.13 -0.04
C SER A 281 40.00 -5.98 0.65
N GLY A 282 38.88 -6.10 -0.07
CA GLY A 282 37.54 -5.87 0.48
C GLY A 282 36.97 -6.99 1.37
N ALA A 283 37.30 -8.26 1.08
CA ALA A 283 36.61 -9.40 1.68
C ALA A 283 36.93 -9.62 3.18
N GLY A 284 38.15 -9.33 3.61
CA GLY A 284 38.59 -9.55 5.00
C GLY A 284 37.86 -8.66 6.01
N VAL A 285 37.65 -7.38 5.67
CA VAL A 285 36.98 -6.42 6.56
C VAL A 285 35.51 -6.78 6.78
N ILE A 286 34.82 -7.27 5.75
CA ILE A 286 33.40 -7.65 5.81
C ILE A 286 33.19 -8.83 6.77
N LEU A 287 34.06 -9.85 6.74
CA LEU A 287 33.97 -11.01 7.64
C LEU A 287 34.23 -10.65 9.11
N VAL A 288 35.12 -9.69 9.37
CA VAL A 288 35.38 -9.17 10.73
C VAL A 288 34.15 -8.41 11.26
N LEU A 289 33.54 -7.54 10.45
CA LEU A 289 32.30 -6.83 10.82
C LEU A 289 31.13 -7.80 11.11
N LEU A 290 31.01 -8.87 10.32
CA LEU A 290 30.05 -9.96 10.56
C LEU A 290 30.34 -10.80 11.80
N SER A 291 31.51 -10.68 12.42
CA SER A 291 31.80 -11.36 13.69
C SER A 291 31.33 -10.53 14.90
N PHE A 292 31.38 -9.20 14.79
CA PHE A 292 31.00 -8.29 15.89
C PHE A 292 29.48 -8.13 16.10
N TYR A 293 28.61 -8.37 15.10
CA TYR A 293 27.15 -8.26 15.31
C TYR A 293 26.64 -9.15 16.46
N LYS A 294 27.33 -10.25 16.74
CA LYS A 294 26.98 -11.22 17.79
C LYS A 294 27.37 -10.76 19.20
N PHE A 295 28.22 -9.74 19.34
CA PHE A 295 28.75 -9.24 20.61
C PHE A 295 28.37 -7.77 20.92
N THR A 296 27.80 -7.04 19.96
CA THR A 296 27.26 -5.69 20.18
C THR A 296 25.87 -5.73 20.84
N PRO A 297 25.50 -4.81 21.76
CA PRO A 297 24.19 -4.80 22.44
C PRO A 297 22.95 -4.75 21.51
N LEU A 298 23.15 -4.34 20.26
CA LEU A 298 22.13 -4.35 19.20
C LEU A 298 21.52 -5.75 18.96
N GLY A 299 22.29 -6.84 19.15
CA GLY A 299 21.80 -8.21 18.94
C GLY A 299 20.68 -8.62 19.92
N GLN A 300 20.79 -8.23 21.19
CA GLN A 300 19.73 -8.47 22.18
C GLN A 300 18.49 -7.59 21.92
N TRP A 301 18.70 -6.34 21.51
CA TRP A 301 17.61 -5.43 21.14
C TRP A 301 16.81 -5.93 19.92
N LEU A 302 17.49 -6.44 18.89
CA LEU A 302 16.87 -7.12 17.74
C LEU A 302 16.04 -8.35 18.17
N LYS A 303 16.56 -9.18 19.08
CA LYS A 303 15.86 -10.36 19.60
C LYS A 303 14.62 -10.02 20.43
N LEU A 304 14.68 -8.97 21.26
CA LEU A 304 13.51 -8.45 21.98
C LEU A 304 12.45 -7.88 21.04
N ARG A 305 12.88 -7.30 19.91
CA ARG A 305 11.98 -6.75 18.89
C ARG A 305 11.23 -7.84 18.12
N THR A 306 11.91 -8.93 17.72
CA THR A 306 11.22 -10.07 17.06
C THR A 306 10.26 -10.79 17.99
N GLN A 307 10.57 -10.90 19.29
CA GLN A 307 9.65 -11.47 20.29
C GLN A 307 8.35 -10.64 20.45
N ARG A 308 8.39 -9.31 20.33
CA ARG A 308 7.18 -8.47 20.31
C ARG A 308 6.34 -8.64 19.05
N PHE A 309 6.95 -8.86 17.88
CA PHE A 309 6.20 -9.15 16.65
C PHE A 309 5.53 -10.52 16.67
N GLY A 310 6.17 -11.53 17.28
CA GLY A 310 5.61 -12.87 17.47
C GLY A 310 4.37 -12.94 18.39
N GLY A 311 3.98 -11.83 19.02
CA GLY A 311 2.68 -11.71 19.72
C GLY A 311 1.55 -11.20 18.82
N ILE A 312 1.86 -10.49 17.74
CA ILE A 312 0.87 -9.88 16.83
C ILE A 312 0.58 -10.81 15.64
N THR A 313 1.58 -11.57 15.16
CA THR A 313 1.35 -12.59 14.12
C THR A 313 0.51 -13.77 14.63
N LYS A 314 0.60 -14.11 15.91
CA LYS A 314 -0.15 -15.24 16.51
C LYS A 314 -1.67 -15.14 16.38
N ASN A 315 -2.23 -13.93 16.35
CA ASN A 315 -3.68 -13.77 16.12
C ASN A 315 -4.08 -13.99 14.65
N PHE A 316 -3.17 -13.74 13.70
CA PHE A 316 -3.40 -14.05 12.28
C PHE A 316 -3.08 -15.52 11.93
N ASP A 317 -2.12 -16.15 12.61
CA ASP A 317 -1.86 -17.59 12.46
C ASP A 317 -2.96 -18.46 13.12
N GLY A 318 -3.58 -17.99 14.21
CA GLY A 318 -4.59 -18.76 14.96
C GLY A 318 -5.82 -19.13 14.13
N GLU A 319 -6.48 -18.14 13.50
CA GLU A 319 -7.66 -18.37 12.65
C GLU A 319 -7.32 -19.20 11.39
N LEU A 320 -6.05 -19.22 11.00
CA LEU A 320 -5.53 -19.91 9.82
C LEU A 320 -5.21 -21.39 10.10
N TYR A 321 -4.89 -21.73 11.36
CA TYR A 321 -4.69 -23.10 11.84
C TYR A 321 -5.99 -23.82 12.20
N GLU A 322 -7.00 -23.14 12.77
CA GLU A 322 -8.23 -23.80 13.25
C GLU A 322 -9.15 -24.29 12.10
N MET A 323 -9.09 -23.68 10.91
CA MET A 323 -9.86 -24.13 9.73
C MET A 323 -9.32 -25.42 9.05
N GLN A 324 -8.21 -26.00 9.51
CA GLN A 324 -7.61 -27.18 8.87
C GLN A 324 -8.14 -28.55 9.32
N GLN A 325 -9.11 -28.63 10.25
CA GLN A 325 -9.50 -29.90 10.89
C GLN A 325 -10.86 -30.53 10.52
N TYR A 326 -11.63 -29.98 9.57
CA TYR A 326 -12.88 -30.63 9.13
C TYR A 326 -12.95 -30.84 7.61
N THR A 327 -12.44 -31.99 7.15
CA THR A 327 -13.17 -33.00 6.35
C THR A 327 -12.21 -34.12 5.90
N SER A 328 -12.29 -35.29 6.54
CA SER A 328 -11.94 -36.58 5.92
C SER A 328 -12.66 -37.70 6.67
N GLU A 329 -13.59 -38.35 5.98
CA GLU A 329 -14.45 -39.40 6.53
C GLU A 329 -13.76 -40.79 6.47
N TYR A 330 -14.12 -41.67 7.41
CA TYR A 330 -13.78 -43.10 7.50
C TYR A 330 -12.30 -43.53 7.54
N ASP A 331 -11.91 -44.15 8.66
CA ASP A 331 -11.83 -45.63 8.64
C ASP A 331 -12.13 -46.22 10.03
N GLU A 332 -12.79 -47.37 10.09
CA GLU A 332 -13.16 -48.03 11.35
C GLU A 332 -11.99 -48.79 11.99
N ARG A 333 -11.78 -48.64 13.31
CA ARG A 333 -11.38 -49.79 14.14
C ARG A 333 -11.64 -49.59 15.64
N ASN A 334 -12.33 -50.58 16.22
CA ASN A 334 -12.57 -50.70 17.66
C ASN A 334 -11.28 -51.01 18.43
N SER A 335 -11.05 -50.31 19.55
CA SER A 335 -10.42 -50.87 20.75
C SER A 335 -10.75 -50.03 21.99
N GLU A 336 -11.68 -50.56 22.77
CA GLU A 336 -11.67 -50.72 24.24
C GLU A 336 -10.95 -49.70 25.15
N TYR A 337 -11.75 -49.22 26.12
CA TYR A 337 -11.40 -48.84 27.51
C TYR A 337 -9.91 -48.79 27.90
N ASN A 338 -9.49 -47.64 28.44
CA ASN A 338 -9.05 -47.60 29.85
C ASN A 338 -9.06 -46.16 30.41
N VAL A 339 -9.75 -45.97 31.53
CA VAL A 339 -9.71 -44.74 32.33
C VAL A 339 -8.55 -44.87 33.31
N TYR A 340 -7.52 -44.03 33.18
CA TYR A 340 -6.45 -43.93 34.19
C TYR A 340 -6.52 -42.61 34.95
N ASN A 341 -6.72 -42.76 36.26
CA ASN A 341 -6.91 -41.70 37.24
C ASN A 341 -5.52 -41.23 37.75
N ILE A 342 -5.21 -39.93 37.69
CA ILE A 342 -3.94 -39.38 38.18
C ILE A 342 -4.21 -38.37 39.29
N SER A 343 -3.89 -38.76 40.52
CA SER A 343 -3.92 -37.90 41.71
C SER A 343 -2.67 -37.02 41.79
N TYR A 344 -2.85 -35.71 41.97
CA TYR A 344 -1.74 -34.80 42.30
C TYR A 344 -1.24 -35.04 43.72
N ASN A 345 0.08 -35.03 43.90
CA ASN A 345 0.73 -34.71 45.18
C ASN A 345 1.81 -33.67 44.91
N SER A 346 1.72 -32.53 45.61
CA SER A 346 2.73 -31.48 45.61
C SER A 346 3.74 -31.71 46.74
N LEU A 347 4.97 -31.22 46.53
CA LEU A 347 5.99 -30.97 47.55
C LEU A 347 6.55 -29.56 47.33
#